data_AF-A0A3S1N2D9-F1
#
_entry.id   AF-A0A3S1N2D9-F1
#
_cell.length_a   1.000
_cell.length_b   1.000
_cell.length_c   1.000
_cell.angle_alpha   90.00
_cell.angle_beta   90.00
_cell.angle_gamma   90.00
#
_symmetry.space_group_name_H-M   'P 1'
#
loop_
_entity.id
_entity.type
_entity.pdbx_description
1 polymer ?
#
loop_
_entity_poly.entity_id
_entity_poly.type
_entity_poly.pdbx_seq_one_letter_code
_entity_poly.pdbx_strand_id
1 'polypeptide(L)'
;RIVLATGAIERPVPFANNDLPGIFSADAALAYLRRHGVLVGRQVVVATNNDSAYEPASALAAAGASVTVVDCRRDGGTQATTGVRALSGRTVAAARGHNPIQGVLLDDGTALAADCVLVSGGWTPTVHLFSQAKGKLAWSDQLAAFIPGESIDGIGVAGAVAGTVPLSETLASGAAALGPFGSSSLPVPRGTGAEATLGVVSLWPKPKAKGRVWIDYQSDVTAKDVELAARENFVSVEHLKRYTTLGMATDQGKTSNLNGLALLADVTGRAIPEVGTTTYRPPFTPVPFASLAGARRGSMHAPIRRLPLEADHRAARGVFQEYGGWLRPAYYGNGEAGAAIQEEARRARQSVALFDGSTLGKIEVIGPRAAEFVDFIYYNTMSTLKPGHCRYGFMLSENGVVFDDGVLVRLDEHRFIVSCSSSHVAAVYARLEEWRQDRFGRDAVYIHNATAQYAILTVSGPSARGLVEALDLGAALDDVSLPHMAVAAGRFAGDEVRMTRVSFTGDRSYEISIRADRAEALWARMQQEGRAFDAVLLGLESLMILRAEKGYIAIGKDTDGNVMPHDLGVAGPRSKRTGEFV
;
A
#
# COMPACT_ATOMS: atom_id res chain seq x y z
N ARG A 1 2.55 22.49 8.20
CA ARG A 1 3.83 23.00 7.62
C ARG A 1 4.92 21.97 7.89
N ILE A 2 5.85 21.78 6.96
CA ILE A 2 7.01 20.88 7.05
C ILE A 2 8.28 21.72 6.92
N VAL A 3 9.35 21.41 7.65
CA VAL A 3 10.66 22.04 7.47
C VAL A 3 11.68 20.98 7.06
N LEU A 4 12.31 21.19 5.90
CA LEU A 4 13.38 20.35 5.39
C LEU A 4 14.72 20.94 5.82
N ALA A 5 15.39 20.26 6.75
CA ALA A 5 16.74 20.57 7.22
C ALA A 5 17.67 19.35 7.02
N THR A 6 17.63 18.78 5.81
CA THR A 6 18.26 17.49 5.46
C THR A 6 19.77 17.55 5.20
N GLY A 7 20.39 18.72 5.40
CA GLY A 7 21.82 18.92 5.24
C GLY A 7 22.32 18.76 3.80
N ALA A 8 23.60 18.44 3.68
CA ALA A 8 24.28 18.16 2.41
C ALA A 8 25.26 16.98 2.61
N ILE A 9 25.64 16.32 1.52
CA ILE A 9 26.53 15.15 1.51
C ILE A 9 27.84 15.54 0.82
N GLU A 10 28.99 15.25 1.45
CA GLU A 10 30.29 15.55 0.87
C GLU A 10 30.55 14.74 -0.41
N ARG A 11 31.16 15.38 -1.41
CA ARG A 11 31.41 14.81 -2.73
C ARG A 11 32.81 14.20 -2.80
N PRO A 12 32.97 13.07 -3.52
CA PRO A 12 34.29 12.55 -3.87
C PRO A 12 35.06 13.50 -4.80
N VAL A 13 36.39 13.36 -4.80
CA VAL A 13 37.29 14.06 -5.73
C VAL A 13 37.68 13.12 -6.87
N PRO A 14 37.61 13.56 -8.15
CA PRO A 14 37.97 12.72 -9.29
C PRO A 14 39.49 12.70 -9.52
N PHE A 15 40.09 11.51 -9.40
CA PHE A 15 41.47 11.21 -9.80
C PHE A 15 41.62 9.73 -10.11
N ALA A 16 42.75 9.30 -10.70
CA ALA A 16 42.94 7.91 -11.07
C ALA A 16 43.10 6.99 -9.84
N ASN A 17 42.44 5.84 -9.85
CA ASN A 17 42.37 4.86 -8.76
C ASN A 17 41.80 5.47 -7.46
N ASN A 18 40.78 6.30 -7.57
CA ASN A 18 40.11 6.95 -6.44
C ASN A 18 39.17 6.04 -5.63
N ASP A 19 39.32 4.72 -5.74
CA ASP A 19 38.56 3.68 -5.04
C ASP A 19 39.41 2.85 -4.06
N LEU A 20 40.73 3.03 -4.03
CA LEU A 20 41.62 2.20 -3.22
C LEU A 20 41.25 2.24 -1.72
N PRO A 21 41.32 1.10 -1.01
CA PRO A 21 41.16 1.07 0.44
C PRO A 21 42.15 2.01 1.15
N GLY A 22 41.63 2.86 2.02
CA GLY A 22 42.36 3.96 2.65
C GLY A 22 41.97 5.35 2.12
N ILE A 23 41.14 5.43 1.08
CA ILE A 23 40.51 6.67 0.62
C ILE A 23 39.18 6.87 1.36
N PHE A 24 38.99 8.03 1.99
CA PHE A 24 37.78 8.40 2.74
C PHE A 24 37.30 9.79 2.35
N SER A 25 36.00 10.07 2.55
CA SER A 25 35.54 11.46 2.65
C SER A 25 36.20 12.13 3.85
N ALA A 26 36.53 13.42 3.73
CA ALA A 26 37.14 14.19 4.80
C ALA A 26 36.17 14.35 6.00
N ASP A 27 34.88 14.56 5.74
CA ASP A 27 33.82 14.58 6.75
C ASP A 27 33.68 13.23 7.46
N ALA A 28 33.71 12.13 6.71
CA ALA A 28 33.69 10.79 7.29
C ALA A 28 34.88 10.55 8.22
N ALA A 29 36.08 10.97 7.84
CA ALA A 29 37.27 10.87 8.68
C ALA A 29 37.17 11.75 9.94
N LEU A 30 36.60 12.95 9.83
CA LEU A 30 36.31 13.79 10.99
C LEU A 30 35.32 13.12 11.93
N ALA A 31 34.28 12.49 11.40
CA ALA A 31 33.30 11.75 12.18
C ALA A 31 33.94 10.53 12.88
N TYR A 32 34.79 9.75 12.19
CA TYR A 32 35.56 8.66 12.81
C TYR A 32 36.41 9.17 13.98
N LEU A 33 37.10 10.29 13.81
CA LEU A 33 37.93 10.85 14.86
C LEU A 33 37.10 11.39 16.04
N ARG A 34 36.20 12.35 15.79
CA ARG A 34 35.49 13.07 16.85
C ARG A 34 34.41 12.25 17.53
N ARG A 35 33.70 11.39 16.79
CA ARG A 35 32.58 10.60 17.33
C ARG A 35 33.02 9.23 17.82
N HIS A 36 34.02 8.63 17.18
CA HIS A 36 34.43 7.26 17.46
C HIS A 36 35.84 7.13 18.05
N GLY A 37 36.61 8.22 18.14
CA GLY A 37 37.98 8.20 18.66
C GLY A 37 38.94 7.42 17.76
N VAL A 38 38.63 7.27 16.47
CA VAL A 38 39.40 6.48 15.51
C VAL A 38 40.19 7.39 14.59
N LEU A 39 41.52 7.22 14.59
CA LEU A 39 42.40 7.85 13.61
C LEU A 39 42.48 6.96 12.37
N VAL A 40 42.00 7.47 11.22
CA VAL A 40 41.87 6.70 9.97
C VAL A 40 43.20 6.45 9.23
N GLY A 41 44.26 7.17 9.58
CA GLY A 41 45.60 7.02 9.03
C GLY A 41 46.63 7.89 9.76
N ARG A 42 47.92 7.58 9.62
CA ARG A 42 49.02 8.31 10.28
C ARG A 42 49.79 9.22 9.33
N GLN A 43 49.83 8.89 8.04
CA GLN A 43 50.38 9.72 6.97
C GLN A 43 49.26 10.03 5.98
N VAL A 44 48.62 11.17 6.21
CA VAL A 44 47.37 11.54 5.55
C VAL A 44 47.64 12.58 4.47
N VAL A 45 47.15 12.33 3.26
CA VAL A 45 47.04 13.36 2.23
C VAL A 45 45.58 13.75 2.07
N VAL A 46 45.28 15.05 2.06
CA VAL A 46 43.92 15.56 1.85
C VAL A 46 43.86 16.19 0.46
N ALA A 47 43.02 15.67 -0.43
CA ALA A 47 42.75 16.26 -1.74
C ALA A 47 41.47 17.11 -1.67
N THR A 48 41.57 18.41 -2.01
CA THR A 48 40.41 19.31 -1.86
C THR A 48 40.32 20.40 -2.92
N ASN A 49 39.10 20.93 -3.06
CA ASN A 49 38.76 22.12 -3.85
C ASN A 49 38.04 23.21 -3.02
N ASN A 50 38.02 23.10 -1.68
CA ASN A 50 37.20 23.92 -0.81
C ASN A 50 37.77 24.00 0.62
N ASP A 51 37.27 24.93 1.41
CA ASP A 51 37.74 25.23 2.77
C ASP A 51 37.36 24.17 3.81
N SER A 52 36.30 23.38 3.57
CA SER A 52 35.79 22.42 4.56
C SER A 52 36.77 21.28 4.85
N ALA A 53 37.79 21.08 4.01
CA ALA A 53 38.83 20.09 4.22
C ALA A 53 39.85 20.44 5.33
N TYR A 54 39.97 21.72 5.70
CA TYR A 54 40.99 22.17 6.65
C TYR A 54 40.62 21.84 8.11
N GLU A 55 39.33 21.74 8.43
CA GLU A 55 38.87 21.28 9.74
C GLU A 55 39.26 19.82 10.02
N PRO A 56 38.91 18.83 9.16
CA PRO A 56 39.41 17.46 9.31
C PRO A 56 40.93 17.39 9.32
N ALA A 57 41.61 18.10 8.42
CA ALA A 57 43.07 18.11 8.37
C ALA A 57 43.70 18.53 9.72
N SER A 58 43.20 19.63 10.30
CA SER A 58 43.67 20.14 11.58
C SER A 58 43.34 19.21 12.74
N ALA A 59 42.14 18.62 12.75
CA ALA A 59 41.73 17.68 13.79
C ALA A 59 42.59 16.42 13.80
N LEU A 60 42.90 15.86 12.63
CA LEU A 60 43.78 14.70 12.51
C LEU A 60 45.23 15.04 12.87
N ALA A 61 45.73 16.21 12.47
CA ALA A 61 47.06 16.67 12.84
C ALA A 61 47.20 16.84 14.37
N ALA A 62 46.19 17.43 15.03
CA ALA A 62 46.14 17.55 16.49
C ALA A 62 46.07 16.19 17.21
N ALA A 63 45.52 15.17 16.54
CA ALA A 63 45.51 13.78 17.02
C ALA A 63 46.82 13.02 16.72
N GLY A 64 47.83 13.69 16.13
CA GLY A 64 49.17 13.14 15.91
C GLY A 64 49.40 12.53 14.52
N ALA A 65 48.50 12.73 13.54
CA ALA A 65 48.78 12.36 12.16
C ALA A 65 49.69 13.40 11.47
N SER A 66 50.53 12.93 10.55
CA SER A 66 51.23 13.79 9.61
C SER A 66 50.31 14.10 8.44
N VAL A 67 49.85 15.35 8.31
CA VAL A 67 48.84 15.74 7.32
C VAL A 67 49.43 16.67 6.25
N THR A 68 49.23 16.31 4.99
CA THR A 68 49.51 17.19 3.83
C THR A 68 48.22 17.49 3.07
N VAL A 69 47.82 18.75 3.00
CA VAL A 69 46.67 19.21 2.20
C VAL A 69 47.16 19.57 0.80
N VAL A 70 46.56 18.98 -0.22
CA VAL A 70 46.72 19.27 -1.64
C VAL A 70 45.46 20.02 -2.09
N ASP A 71 45.57 21.34 -2.20
CA ASP A 71 44.46 22.23 -2.52
C ASP A 71 44.59 22.70 -3.97
N CYS A 72 43.56 22.44 -4.79
CA CYS A 72 43.61 22.80 -6.20
C CYS A 72 43.56 24.31 -6.45
N ARG A 73 43.15 25.09 -5.45
CA ARG A 73 43.03 26.55 -5.54
C ARG A 73 44.40 27.19 -5.33
N ARG A 74 44.79 28.12 -6.22
CA ARG A 74 46.07 28.87 -6.10
C ARG A 74 46.07 29.81 -4.91
N ASP A 75 44.96 30.51 -4.71
CA ASP A 75 44.72 31.40 -3.58
C ASP A 75 44.06 30.66 -2.40
N GLY A 76 44.02 29.33 -2.47
CA GLY A 76 43.38 28.46 -1.49
C GLY A 76 44.12 28.41 -0.17
N GLY A 77 43.43 28.85 0.89
CA GLY A 77 43.70 28.44 2.26
C GLY A 77 45.04 28.87 2.84
N THR A 78 45.35 30.17 2.83
CA THR A 78 46.40 30.76 3.71
C THR A 78 46.01 30.76 5.20
N GLN A 79 45.12 29.86 5.64
CA GLN A 79 45.06 29.51 7.05
C GLN A 79 46.23 28.58 7.33
N ALA A 80 47.36 29.17 7.73
CA ALA A 80 48.48 28.45 8.34
C ALA A 80 47.94 27.69 9.55
N THR A 81 47.53 26.45 9.33
CA THR A 81 47.01 25.55 10.34
C THR A 81 48.21 24.85 10.96
N THR A 82 48.42 25.08 12.25
CA THR A 82 49.59 24.56 12.96
C THR A 82 49.64 23.04 12.82
N GLY A 83 50.75 22.51 12.32
CA GLY A 83 50.94 21.06 12.15
C GLY A 83 50.45 20.48 10.83
N VAL A 84 49.94 21.30 9.90
CA VAL A 84 49.50 20.85 8.56
C VAL A 84 50.42 21.43 7.48
N ARG A 85 50.87 20.59 6.54
CA ARG A 85 51.59 21.03 5.34
C ARG A 85 50.59 21.31 4.22
N ALA A 86 50.53 22.52 3.68
CA ALA A 86 49.65 22.85 2.55
C ALA A 86 50.44 22.98 1.23
N LEU A 87 49.89 22.42 0.15
CA LEU A 87 50.37 22.50 -1.23
C LEU A 87 49.25 23.10 -2.09
N SER A 88 49.23 24.43 -2.22
CA SER A 88 48.22 25.16 -2.99
C SER A 88 48.49 25.11 -4.50
N GLY A 89 47.42 25.21 -5.30
CA GLY A 89 47.49 25.15 -6.77
C GLY A 89 47.96 23.80 -7.31
N ARG A 90 47.72 22.71 -6.57
CA ARG A 90 48.11 21.34 -6.93
C ARG A 90 46.91 20.41 -6.88
N THR A 91 46.94 19.36 -7.71
CA THR A 91 45.90 18.33 -7.71
C THR A 91 46.49 16.95 -7.55
N VAL A 92 45.74 16.04 -6.92
CA VAL A 92 46.06 14.61 -6.94
C VAL A 92 45.68 14.06 -8.31
N ALA A 93 46.65 13.55 -9.05
CA ALA A 93 46.44 12.94 -10.36
C ALA A 93 46.09 11.44 -10.26
N ALA A 94 46.71 10.73 -9.33
CA ALA A 94 46.48 9.30 -9.12
C ALA A 94 46.77 8.86 -7.68
N ALA A 95 45.99 7.93 -7.15
CA ALA A 95 46.41 7.14 -6.00
C ALA A 95 47.31 5.98 -6.43
N ARG A 96 48.26 5.63 -5.56
CA ARG A 96 49.24 4.56 -5.74
C ARG A 96 49.07 3.52 -4.63
N GLY A 97 49.19 2.26 -4.98
CA GLY A 97 48.99 1.12 -4.10
C GLY A 97 48.21 0.03 -4.81
N HIS A 98 47.89 -1.04 -4.09
CA HIS A 98 47.05 -2.13 -4.59
C HIS A 98 45.95 -2.45 -3.58
N ASN A 99 46.34 -2.78 -2.34
CA ASN A 99 45.44 -2.85 -1.18
C ASN A 99 46.30 -2.95 0.10
N PRO A 100 46.43 -1.89 0.93
CA PRO A 100 45.78 -0.58 0.84
C PRO A 100 46.54 0.41 -0.06
N ILE A 101 46.09 1.67 -0.05
CA ILE A 101 46.82 2.83 -0.57
C ILE A 101 48.21 2.98 0.09
N GLN A 102 49.18 3.46 -0.68
CA GLN A 102 50.57 3.67 -0.25
C GLN A 102 51.08 5.09 -0.55
N GLY A 103 50.31 5.86 -1.32
CA GLY A 103 50.65 7.24 -1.66
C GLY A 103 49.82 7.80 -2.79
N VAL A 104 50.18 9.01 -3.20
CA VAL A 104 49.57 9.70 -4.33
C VAL A 104 50.63 10.25 -5.27
N LEU A 105 50.25 10.44 -6.53
CA LEU A 105 50.97 11.21 -7.54
C LEU A 105 50.24 12.53 -7.75
N LEU A 106 50.97 13.64 -7.70
CA LEU A 106 50.44 14.97 -8.03
C LEU A 106 50.51 15.23 -9.54
N ASP A 107 49.82 16.28 -9.99
CA ASP A 107 49.79 16.74 -11.38
C ASP A 107 51.16 17.16 -11.94
N ASP A 108 52.09 17.57 -11.09
CA ASP A 108 53.47 17.88 -11.48
C ASP A 108 54.42 16.67 -11.48
N GLY A 109 53.91 15.48 -11.18
CA GLY A 109 54.69 14.25 -11.08
C GLY A 109 55.32 13.99 -9.71
N THR A 110 55.13 14.88 -8.73
CA THR A 110 55.58 14.67 -7.35
C THR A 110 54.86 13.47 -6.73
N ALA A 111 55.61 12.56 -6.11
CA ALA A 111 55.04 11.45 -5.35
C ALA A 111 55.05 11.76 -3.85
N LEU A 112 53.91 11.55 -3.19
CA LEU A 112 53.78 11.65 -1.73
C LEU A 112 53.42 10.29 -1.17
N ALA A 113 54.13 9.84 -0.12
CA ALA A 113 53.74 8.66 0.64
C ALA A 113 52.50 8.99 1.49
N ALA A 114 51.55 8.06 1.56
CA ALA A 114 50.34 8.20 2.35
C ALA A 114 49.75 6.82 2.67
N ASP A 115 49.34 6.60 3.91
CA ASP A 115 48.55 5.43 4.32
C ASP A 115 47.04 5.70 4.27
N CYS A 116 46.65 6.97 4.11
CA CYS A 116 45.28 7.41 3.99
C CYS A 116 45.17 8.64 3.09
N VAL A 117 44.11 8.70 2.28
CA VAL A 117 43.76 9.89 1.51
C VAL A 117 42.36 10.35 1.87
N LEU A 118 42.22 11.60 2.26
CA LEU A 118 40.92 12.24 2.48
C LEU A 118 40.53 13.02 1.24
N VAL A 119 39.27 12.93 0.83
CA VAL A 119 38.73 13.68 -0.32
C VAL A 119 37.64 14.63 0.13
N SER A 120 37.71 15.87 -0.37
CA SER A 120 36.68 16.88 -0.16
C SER A 120 36.42 17.62 -1.47
N GLY A 121 35.41 17.17 -2.22
CA GLY A 121 35.01 17.74 -3.51
C GLY A 121 33.93 18.83 -3.43
N GLY A 122 33.63 19.32 -2.22
CA GLY A 122 32.49 20.16 -1.91
C GLY A 122 31.25 19.34 -1.52
N TRP A 123 30.08 19.97 -1.52
CA TRP A 123 28.88 19.39 -0.90
C TRP A 123 27.69 19.33 -1.87
N THR A 124 26.93 18.25 -1.83
CA THR A 124 25.66 18.08 -2.55
C THR A 124 24.49 18.24 -1.57
N PRO A 125 23.71 19.33 -1.64
CA PRO A 125 22.51 19.52 -0.84
C PRO A 125 21.55 18.32 -0.94
N THR A 126 21.03 17.85 0.20
CA THR A 126 20.17 16.67 0.28
C THR A 126 18.72 17.02 -0.11
N VAL A 127 18.52 17.38 -1.38
CA VAL A 127 17.24 17.89 -1.91
C VAL A 127 16.17 16.83 -2.16
N HIS A 128 16.46 15.57 -1.89
CA HIS A 128 15.62 14.40 -2.19
C HIS A 128 14.14 14.59 -1.80
N LEU A 129 13.86 14.99 -0.55
CA LEU A 129 12.48 15.18 -0.07
C LEU A 129 11.78 16.38 -0.72
N PHE A 130 12.54 17.45 -0.99
CA PHE A 130 12.03 18.63 -1.69
C PHE A 130 11.62 18.27 -3.12
N SER A 131 12.47 17.53 -3.84
CA SER A 131 12.16 17.05 -5.19
C SER A 131 11.03 16.01 -5.22
N GLN A 132 10.89 15.16 -4.19
CA GLN A 132 9.74 14.25 -4.05
C GLN A 132 8.42 15.02 -3.88
N ALA A 133 8.46 16.20 -3.27
CA ALA A 133 7.34 17.15 -3.22
C ALA A 133 7.16 17.94 -4.54
N LYS A 134 7.79 17.51 -5.64
CA LYS A 134 7.81 18.18 -6.95
C LYS A 134 8.46 19.57 -6.95
N GLY A 135 9.31 19.84 -5.97
CA GLY A 135 10.12 21.06 -5.94
C GLY A 135 11.11 21.12 -7.09
N LYS A 136 11.18 22.28 -7.75
CA LYS A 136 12.18 22.55 -8.79
C LYS A 136 13.50 22.95 -8.17
N LEU A 137 14.59 22.38 -8.65
CA LEU A 137 15.92 22.72 -8.20
C LEU A 137 16.49 23.91 -8.98
N ALA A 138 17.33 24.70 -8.32
CA ALA A 138 18.14 25.75 -8.93
C ALA A 138 19.62 25.36 -8.84
N TRP A 139 20.42 25.78 -9.82
CA TRP A 139 21.87 25.62 -9.77
C TRP A 139 22.51 26.80 -9.03
N SER A 140 23.44 26.50 -8.12
CA SER A 140 24.26 27.51 -7.43
C SER A 140 25.71 27.38 -7.87
N ASP A 141 26.21 28.38 -8.60
CA ASP A 141 27.63 28.43 -9.00
C ASP A 141 28.57 28.58 -7.80
N GLN A 142 28.12 29.28 -6.75
CA GLN A 142 28.88 29.47 -5.51
C GLN A 142 29.15 28.16 -4.77
N LEU A 143 28.24 27.19 -4.87
CA LEU A 143 28.38 25.86 -4.26
C LEU A 143 28.77 24.78 -5.27
N ALA A 144 28.71 25.13 -6.56
CA ALA A 144 28.76 24.22 -7.69
C ALA A 144 27.77 23.03 -7.51
N ALA A 145 26.54 23.29 -7.08
CA ALA A 145 25.56 22.25 -6.73
C ALA A 145 24.11 22.68 -6.97
N PHE A 146 23.20 21.70 -7.03
CA PHE A 146 21.76 21.96 -7.05
C PHE A 146 21.23 22.21 -5.63
N ILE A 147 20.43 23.27 -5.48
CA ILE A 147 19.70 23.66 -4.27
C ILE A 147 18.19 23.70 -4.55
N PRO A 148 17.32 23.70 -3.53
CA PRO A 148 15.90 24.01 -3.69
C PRO A 148 15.71 25.39 -4.36
N GLY A 149 14.88 25.42 -5.41
CA GLY A 149 14.55 26.64 -6.15
C GLY A 149 13.28 27.31 -5.64
N GLU A 150 12.23 27.32 -6.47
CA GLU A 150 10.94 27.94 -6.13
C GLU A 150 10.34 27.36 -4.85
N SER A 151 9.82 28.23 -3.97
CA SER A 151 9.17 27.80 -2.72
C SER A 151 7.95 26.93 -2.98
N ILE A 152 7.75 25.90 -2.17
CA ILE A 152 6.54 25.07 -2.17
C ILE A 152 5.69 25.47 -0.98
N ASP A 153 4.39 25.73 -1.21
CA ASP A 153 3.49 26.09 -0.11
C ASP A 153 3.47 25.01 0.97
N GLY A 154 3.49 25.45 2.23
CA GLY A 154 3.56 24.58 3.40
C GLY A 154 4.92 23.90 3.66
N ILE A 155 5.96 24.10 2.82
CA ILE A 155 7.30 23.53 3.00
C ILE A 155 8.35 24.63 3.15
N GLY A 156 8.99 24.69 4.32
CA GLY A 156 10.20 25.49 4.55
C GLY A 156 11.47 24.67 4.32
N VAL A 157 12.56 25.35 3.99
CA VAL A 157 13.90 24.75 3.81
C VAL A 157 14.89 25.53 4.67
N ALA A 158 15.76 24.84 5.40
CA ALA A 158 16.73 25.46 6.32
C ALA A 158 18.10 24.75 6.28
N GLY A 159 19.16 25.52 6.53
CA GLY A 159 20.55 25.05 6.64
C GLY A 159 21.17 24.63 5.31
N ALA A 160 22.11 23.69 5.36
CA ALA A 160 22.93 23.32 4.19
C ALA A 160 22.13 22.80 2.98
N VAL A 161 20.91 22.26 3.18
CA VAL A 161 20.04 21.92 2.05
C VAL A 161 19.59 23.17 1.28
N ALA A 162 19.42 24.31 1.95
CA ALA A 162 19.16 25.61 1.31
C ALA A 162 20.43 26.27 0.74
N GLY A 163 21.60 25.63 0.89
CA GLY A 163 22.88 26.19 0.47
C GLY A 163 23.56 27.09 1.50
N THR A 164 23.05 27.17 2.74
CA THR A 164 23.68 27.96 3.80
C THR A 164 24.94 27.26 4.33
N VAL A 165 26.03 28.02 4.47
CA VAL A 165 27.34 27.52 4.95
C VAL A 165 27.69 28.03 6.35
N PRO A 166 27.60 29.33 6.66
CA PRO A 166 27.89 29.82 8.00
C PRO A 166 26.95 29.22 9.04
N LEU A 167 27.47 28.93 10.24
CA LEU A 167 26.68 28.30 11.30
C LEU A 167 25.60 29.26 11.80
N SER A 168 25.93 30.54 11.98
CA SER A 168 24.94 31.54 12.41
C SER A 168 23.80 31.71 11.41
N GLU A 169 24.09 31.73 10.11
CA GLU A 169 23.05 31.78 9.07
C GLU A 169 22.22 30.50 9.04
N THR A 170 22.86 29.34 9.22
CA THR A 170 22.19 28.04 9.28
C THR A 170 21.17 28.02 10.42
N LEU A 171 21.56 28.48 11.61
CA LEU A 171 20.67 28.58 12.77
C LEU A 171 19.54 29.59 12.54
N ALA A 172 19.83 30.73 11.90
CA ALA A 172 18.82 31.74 11.57
C ALA A 172 17.77 31.23 10.58
N SER A 173 18.19 30.42 9.61
CA SER A 173 17.30 29.91 8.56
C SER A 173 16.16 29.04 9.09
N GLY A 174 16.34 28.39 10.25
CA GLY A 174 15.32 27.52 10.86
C GLY A 174 14.05 28.27 11.24
N ALA A 175 14.18 29.43 11.88
CA ALA A 175 13.04 30.26 12.27
C ALA A 175 12.27 30.78 11.04
N ALA A 176 13.01 31.25 10.02
CA ALA A 176 12.42 31.69 8.75
C ALA A 176 11.67 30.55 8.03
N ALA A 177 12.24 29.34 8.02
CA ALA A 177 11.62 28.17 7.40
C ALA A 177 10.32 27.74 8.11
N LEU A 178 10.14 28.04 9.41
CA LEU A 178 8.91 27.79 10.15
C LEU A 178 7.80 28.82 9.86
N GLY A 179 8.11 29.96 9.24
CA GLY A 179 7.15 31.00 8.88
C GLY A 179 6.32 31.45 10.08
N PRO A 180 4.97 31.41 10.03
CA PRO A 180 4.12 31.86 11.15
C PRO A 180 4.25 31.01 12.42
N PHE A 181 4.81 29.79 12.31
CA PHE A 181 5.12 28.93 13.47
C PHE A 181 6.50 29.22 14.07
N GLY A 182 7.32 30.03 13.39
CA GLY A 182 8.58 30.52 13.94
C GLY A 182 8.28 31.58 15.00
N SER A 183 8.78 31.39 16.21
CA SER A 183 8.67 32.43 17.25
C SER A 183 9.58 33.60 16.88
N SER A 184 9.00 34.80 16.76
CA SER A 184 9.73 36.06 16.54
C SER A 184 10.34 36.64 17.82
N SER A 185 10.06 36.06 18.99
CA SER A 185 10.45 36.63 20.29
C SER A 185 11.73 36.07 20.90
N LEU A 186 12.25 34.94 20.39
CA LEU A 186 13.50 34.35 20.88
C LEU A 186 14.69 34.81 20.03
N PRO A 187 15.82 35.20 20.65
CA PRO A 187 17.03 35.54 19.90
C PRO A 187 17.54 34.30 19.16
N VAL A 188 17.88 34.49 17.88
CA VAL A 188 18.48 33.44 17.06
C VAL A 188 19.85 33.05 17.63
N PRO A 189 20.10 31.77 17.94
CA PRO A 189 21.41 31.30 18.38
C PRO A 189 22.50 31.63 17.35
N ARG A 190 23.68 32.05 17.80
CA ARG A 190 24.84 32.32 16.94
C ARG A 190 26.01 31.41 17.33
N GLY A 191 26.81 31.04 16.35
CA GLY A 191 28.09 30.36 16.59
C GLY A 191 29.04 31.24 17.41
N THR A 192 29.83 30.62 18.28
CA THR A 192 30.88 31.30 19.06
C THR A 192 32.27 31.18 18.43
N GLY A 193 32.40 30.37 17.37
CA GLY A 193 33.64 30.18 16.62
C GLY A 193 33.73 31.07 15.39
N ALA A 194 34.82 30.93 14.64
CA ALA A 194 34.92 31.53 13.32
C ALA A 194 33.84 30.97 12.39
N GLU A 195 33.23 31.84 11.59
CA GLU A 195 32.24 31.41 10.60
C GLU A 195 32.92 30.66 9.46
N ALA A 196 32.33 29.54 9.09
CA ALA A 196 32.82 28.74 7.97
C ALA A 196 32.53 29.46 6.65
N THR A 197 33.56 29.57 5.82
CA THR A 197 33.41 29.79 4.37
C THR A 197 33.53 28.44 3.69
N LEU A 198 32.86 28.25 2.54
CA LEU A 198 33.08 27.05 1.73
C LEU A 198 34.24 27.27 0.74
N GLY A 199 34.32 28.46 0.13
CA GLY A 199 35.40 28.82 -0.78
C GLY A 199 35.60 27.83 -1.94
N VAL A 200 34.55 27.17 -2.42
CA VAL A 200 34.68 26.05 -3.37
C VAL A 200 34.97 26.52 -4.79
N VAL A 201 35.81 25.76 -5.51
CA VAL A 201 35.93 25.82 -6.98
C VAL A 201 35.49 24.51 -7.61
N SER A 202 35.01 24.54 -8.84
CA SER A 202 34.61 23.33 -9.56
C SER A 202 35.79 22.37 -9.75
N LEU A 203 35.64 21.11 -9.34
CA LEU A 203 36.61 20.04 -9.57
C LEU A 203 35.88 18.79 -10.06
N TRP A 204 35.64 18.73 -11.37
CA TRP A 204 34.85 17.70 -12.03
C TRP A 204 35.72 16.65 -12.73
N PRO A 205 35.22 15.41 -12.89
CA PRO A 205 35.89 14.42 -13.74
C PRO A 205 36.06 14.98 -15.15
N LYS A 206 37.20 14.67 -15.78
CA LYS A 206 37.52 15.17 -17.12
C LYS A 206 37.43 14.07 -18.17
N PRO A 207 36.96 14.38 -19.39
CA PRO A 207 36.96 13.42 -20.48
C PRO A 207 38.39 13.00 -20.82
N LYS A 208 38.57 11.74 -21.22
CA LYS A 208 39.88 11.16 -21.57
C LYS A 208 40.89 11.25 -20.42
N ALA A 209 40.42 11.24 -19.17
CA ALA A 209 41.29 11.18 -18.00
C ALA A 209 42.23 9.97 -18.08
N LYS A 210 43.49 10.16 -17.68
CA LYS A 210 44.46 9.07 -17.60
C LYS A 210 44.14 8.17 -16.41
N GLY A 211 44.27 6.86 -16.59
CA GLY A 211 43.97 5.88 -15.53
C GLY A 211 42.47 5.65 -15.33
N ARG A 212 42.10 4.89 -14.29
CA ARG A 212 40.71 4.57 -13.99
C ARG A 212 40.15 5.58 -12.99
N VAL A 213 39.24 6.45 -13.42
CA VAL A 213 38.53 7.39 -12.52
C VAL A 213 37.14 6.83 -12.26
N TRP A 214 36.87 6.45 -11.02
CA TRP A 214 35.57 5.93 -10.60
C TRP A 214 34.60 7.08 -10.32
N ILE A 215 33.37 6.91 -10.79
CA ILE A 215 32.24 7.83 -10.63
C ILE A 215 31.23 7.25 -9.64
N ASP A 216 30.91 5.97 -9.79
CA ASP A 216 30.03 5.23 -8.88
C ASP A 216 30.77 4.00 -8.36
N TYR A 217 31.08 3.99 -7.07
CA TYR A 217 31.86 2.92 -6.45
C TYR A 217 31.06 1.64 -6.27
N GLN A 218 29.75 1.72 -6.03
CA GLN A 218 28.95 0.53 -5.73
C GLN A 218 28.51 -0.19 -7.02
N SER A 219 28.29 0.57 -8.09
CA SER A 219 27.95 0.04 -9.41
C SER A 219 29.17 -0.13 -10.33
N ASP A 220 30.39 0.09 -9.84
CA ASP A 220 31.63 0.00 -10.63
C ASP A 220 31.64 0.89 -11.90
N VAL A 221 30.98 2.06 -11.86
CA VAL A 221 30.91 2.98 -13.01
C VAL A 221 32.11 3.90 -13.03
N THR A 222 32.80 3.97 -14.17
CA THR A 222 33.97 4.83 -14.38
C THR A 222 33.67 5.99 -15.34
N ALA A 223 34.58 6.96 -15.41
CA ALA A 223 34.52 8.04 -16.38
C ALA A 223 34.46 7.53 -17.83
N LYS A 224 35.14 6.41 -18.12
CA LYS A 224 35.15 5.79 -19.45
C LYS A 224 33.76 5.28 -19.85
N ASP A 225 32.97 4.81 -18.88
CA ASP A 225 31.62 4.30 -19.13
C ASP A 225 30.64 5.44 -19.43
N VAL A 226 30.79 6.58 -18.75
CA VAL A 226 30.04 7.81 -19.06
C VAL A 226 30.39 8.31 -20.47
N GLU A 227 31.68 8.31 -20.83
CA GLU A 227 32.12 8.67 -22.19
C GLU A 227 31.61 7.69 -23.24
N LEU A 228 31.59 6.39 -22.94
CA LEU A 228 31.06 5.36 -23.84
C LEU A 228 29.55 5.58 -24.07
N ALA A 229 28.78 5.79 -23.01
CA ALA A 229 27.36 6.06 -23.10
C ALA A 229 27.08 7.29 -23.99
N ALA A 230 27.83 8.37 -23.81
CA ALA A 230 27.70 9.57 -24.64
C ALA A 230 28.08 9.32 -26.11
N ARG A 231 29.15 8.55 -26.38
CA ARG A 231 29.53 8.15 -27.75
C ARG A 231 28.46 7.31 -28.43
N GLU A 232 27.74 6.49 -27.67
CA GLU A 232 26.61 5.68 -28.15
C GLU A 232 25.28 6.46 -28.13
N ASN A 233 25.34 7.80 -27.99
CA ASN A 233 24.21 8.73 -28.06
C ASN A 233 23.21 8.62 -26.89
N PHE A 234 23.62 8.03 -25.76
CA PHE A 234 22.88 8.07 -24.49
C PHE A 234 23.12 9.39 -23.75
N VAL A 235 22.78 10.51 -24.39
CA VAL A 235 23.10 11.88 -23.92
C VAL A 235 22.04 12.50 -22.98
N SER A 236 20.93 11.81 -22.74
CA SER A 236 20.00 12.13 -21.65
C SER A 236 20.52 11.54 -20.33
N VAL A 237 20.41 12.26 -19.21
CA VAL A 237 20.78 11.72 -17.90
C VAL A 237 20.05 10.41 -17.58
N GLU A 238 18.77 10.30 -17.96
CA GLU A 238 17.98 9.11 -17.72
C GLU A 238 18.47 7.92 -18.56
N HIS A 239 19.01 8.17 -19.75
CA HIS A 239 19.66 7.14 -20.58
C HIS A 239 21.03 6.75 -20.02
N LEU A 240 21.87 7.72 -19.66
CA LEU A 240 23.17 7.46 -19.01
C LEU A 240 22.99 6.55 -17.80
N LYS A 241 22.06 6.90 -16.90
CA LYS A 241 21.72 6.11 -15.71
C LYS A 241 21.37 4.66 -16.06
N ARG A 242 20.48 4.43 -17.02
CA ARG A 242 20.01 3.09 -17.40
C ARG A 242 21.08 2.27 -18.11
N TYR A 243 21.90 2.91 -18.93
CA TYR A 243 22.95 2.25 -19.68
C TYR A 243 24.12 1.83 -18.76
N THR A 244 24.56 2.74 -17.88
CA THR A 244 25.73 2.53 -17.02
C THR A 244 25.42 1.94 -15.65
N THR A 245 24.16 1.98 -15.21
CA THR A 245 23.72 1.73 -13.82
C THR A 245 24.17 2.79 -12.79
N LEU A 246 24.66 3.95 -13.26
CA LEU A 246 25.02 5.10 -12.43
C LEU A 246 23.88 5.51 -11.49
N GLY A 247 24.15 5.54 -10.19
CA GLY A 247 23.21 5.95 -9.15
C GLY A 247 22.03 5.01 -8.93
N MET A 248 22.13 3.76 -9.40
CA MET A 248 21.10 2.72 -9.21
C MET A 248 21.38 1.78 -8.04
N ALA A 249 22.54 1.89 -7.41
CA ALA A 249 22.92 1.04 -6.28
C ALA A 249 22.13 1.38 -4.99
N THR A 250 22.45 0.69 -3.89
CA THR A 250 21.69 0.84 -2.62
C THR A 250 21.83 2.22 -1.99
N ASP A 251 22.90 2.94 -2.32
CA ASP A 251 23.12 4.33 -1.91
C ASP A 251 22.29 5.34 -2.73
N GLN A 252 21.71 4.91 -3.86
CA GLN A 252 20.94 5.72 -4.80
C GLN A 252 21.72 6.93 -5.35
N GLY A 253 23.03 6.76 -5.56
CA GLY A 253 23.90 7.76 -6.19
C GLY A 253 24.10 9.05 -5.41
N LYS A 254 24.03 8.97 -4.07
CA LYS A 254 24.25 10.12 -3.17
C LYS A 254 25.65 10.74 -3.34
N THR A 255 26.65 9.95 -3.73
CA THR A 255 28.03 10.39 -3.97
C THR A 255 28.43 10.38 -5.44
N SER A 256 27.69 9.69 -6.32
CA SER A 256 28.07 9.47 -7.72
C SER A 256 27.36 10.36 -8.73
N ASN A 257 26.07 10.66 -8.51
CA ASN A 257 25.21 11.27 -9.54
C ASN A 257 25.78 12.60 -10.05
N LEU A 258 26.17 13.52 -9.16
CA LEU A 258 26.61 14.85 -9.59
C LEU A 258 27.93 14.81 -10.38
N ASN A 259 28.85 13.92 -10.03
CA ASN A 259 30.09 13.72 -10.80
C ASN A 259 29.80 13.13 -12.18
N GLY A 260 28.88 12.17 -12.28
CA GLY A 260 28.46 11.62 -13.57
C GLY A 260 27.74 12.64 -14.45
N LEU A 261 26.88 13.47 -13.85
CA LEU A 261 26.22 14.60 -14.52
C LEU A 261 27.22 15.62 -15.05
N ALA A 262 28.19 16.00 -14.23
CA ALA A 262 29.22 16.97 -14.61
C ALA A 262 30.09 16.46 -15.75
N LEU A 263 30.46 15.17 -15.73
CA LEU A 263 31.21 14.56 -16.83
C LEU A 263 30.38 14.46 -18.12
N LEU A 264 29.09 14.07 -18.01
CA LEU A 264 28.20 14.06 -19.17
C LEU A 264 28.05 15.47 -19.77
N ALA A 265 27.95 16.50 -18.92
CA ALA A 265 27.89 17.90 -19.35
C ALA A 265 29.14 18.30 -20.16
N ASP A 266 30.35 18.02 -19.64
CA ASP A 266 31.63 18.30 -20.31
C ASP A 266 31.73 17.54 -21.66
N VAL A 267 31.43 16.24 -21.67
CA VAL A 267 31.47 15.39 -22.89
C VAL A 267 30.48 15.85 -23.97
N THR A 268 29.35 16.42 -23.57
CA THR A 268 28.29 16.86 -24.50
C THR A 268 28.31 18.36 -24.78
N GLY A 269 29.25 19.11 -24.22
CA GLY A 269 29.36 20.56 -24.40
C GLY A 269 28.18 21.35 -23.82
N ARG A 270 27.52 20.83 -22.79
CA ARG A 270 26.36 21.47 -22.11
C ARG A 270 26.75 21.97 -20.73
N ALA A 271 25.98 22.91 -20.18
CA ALA A 271 26.08 23.25 -18.77
C ALA A 271 25.47 22.13 -17.89
N ILE A 272 25.98 21.96 -16.67
CA ILE A 272 25.44 20.98 -15.70
C ILE A 272 23.92 21.12 -15.48
N PRO A 273 23.36 22.33 -15.25
CA PRO A 273 21.90 22.49 -15.13
C PRO A 273 21.11 22.08 -16.37
N GLU A 274 21.69 22.14 -17.57
CA GLU A 274 21.01 21.75 -18.83
C GLU A 274 20.92 20.24 -19.02
N VAL A 275 21.86 19.48 -18.45
CA VAL A 275 21.79 18.01 -18.41
C VAL A 275 20.65 17.54 -17.50
N GLY A 276 20.37 18.32 -16.45
CA GLY A 276 19.35 18.03 -15.45
C GLY A 276 19.76 16.95 -14.45
N THR A 277 18.90 16.67 -13.47
CA THR A 277 19.07 15.56 -12.52
C THR A 277 18.19 14.38 -12.91
N THR A 278 18.48 13.20 -12.36
CA THR A 278 17.50 12.09 -12.43
C THR A 278 16.35 12.33 -11.45
N THR A 279 15.25 11.60 -11.65
CA THR A 279 14.10 11.70 -10.74
C THR A 279 14.43 11.18 -9.33
N TYR A 280 14.21 12.01 -8.31
CA TYR A 280 14.27 11.61 -6.90
C TYR A 280 13.00 10.85 -6.49
N ARG A 281 13.15 9.66 -5.92
CA ARG A 281 12.03 8.79 -5.54
C ARG A 281 12.11 8.36 -4.08
N PRO A 282 10.97 8.12 -3.40
CA PRO A 282 10.98 7.40 -2.14
C PRO A 282 11.32 5.91 -2.37
N PRO A 283 11.87 5.23 -1.35
CA PRO A 283 12.30 5.80 -0.07
C PRO A 283 13.69 6.47 -0.18
N PHE A 284 14.00 7.43 0.70
CA PHE A 284 15.31 8.11 0.74
C PHE A 284 16.48 7.13 0.99
N THR A 285 16.22 6.15 1.85
CA THR A 285 17.07 4.98 2.13
C THR A 285 16.18 3.73 2.15
N PRO A 286 16.71 2.54 1.82
CA PRO A 286 15.91 1.31 1.80
C PRO A 286 15.11 1.08 3.10
N VAL A 287 13.87 0.60 2.95
CA VAL A 287 12.97 0.25 4.08
C VAL A 287 12.62 -1.23 3.98
N PRO A 288 12.77 -2.02 5.07
CA PRO A 288 12.36 -3.42 5.07
C PRO A 288 10.87 -3.59 4.75
N PHE A 289 10.52 -4.59 3.93
CA PHE A 289 9.12 -4.84 3.56
C PHE A 289 8.21 -5.13 4.77
N ALA A 290 8.74 -5.79 5.80
CA ALA A 290 8.00 -6.06 7.03
C ALA A 290 7.53 -4.77 7.73
N SER A 291 8.29 -3.68 7.64
CA SER A 291 7.92 -2.38 8.19
C SER A 291 6.73 -1.76 7.46
N LEU A 292 6.60 -2.01 6.14
CA LEU A 292 5.46 -1.54 5.33
C LEU A 292 4.21 -2.40 5.55
N ALA A 293 4.38 -3.71 5.74
CA ALA A 293 3.30 -4.63 6.05
C ALA A 293 2.67 -4.34 7.42
N GLY A 294 3.49 -4.03 8.43
CA GLY A 294 3.05 -3.73 9.79
C GLY A 294 2.30 -4.92 10.41
N ALA A 295 1.11 -4.65 10.95
CA ALA A 295 0.26 -5.67 11.58
C ALA A 295 -0.55 -6.52 10.59
N ARG A 296 -0.53 -6.23 9.28
CA ARG A 296 -1.34 -6.92 8.24
C ARG A 296 -0.71 -8.25 7.83
N ARG A 297 -0.66 -9.20 8.77
CA ARG A 297 -0.05 -10.53 8.61
C ARG A 297 -0.90 -11.63 9.23
N GLY A 298 -0.76 -12.87 8.74
CA GLY A 298 -1.51 -14.02 9.24
C GLY A 298 -3.02 -13.79 9.14
N SER A 299 -3.77 -14.10 10.20
CA SER A 299 -5.22 -13.89 10.28
C SER A 299 -5.66 -12.42 10.22
N MET A 300 -4.76 -11.46 10.45
CA MET A 300 -5.02 -10.03 10.34
C MET A 300 -4.80 -9.49 8.92
N HIS A 301 -4.32 -10.31 7.98
CA HIS A 301 -4.14 -9.90 6.59
C HIS A 301 -5.48 -9.64 5.90
N ALA A 302 -6.43 -10.58 6.06
CA ALA A 302 -7.80 -10.48 5.58
C ALA A 302 -8.72 -11.06 6.67
N PRO A 303 -9.30 -10.22 7.55
CA PRO A 303 -10.17 -10.69 8.62
C PRO A 303 -11.42 -11.38 8.05
N ILE A 304 -11.60 -12.63 8.42
CA ILE A 304 -12.79 -13.42 8.08
C ILE A 304 -13.93 -13.11 9.04
N ARG A 305 -15.15 -13.02 8.49
CA ARG A 305 -16.39 -12.86 9.25
C ARG A 305 -16.82 -14.20 9.85
N ARG A 306 -17.38 -14.18 11.05
CA ARG A 306 -17.70 -15.37 11.85
C ARG A 306 -19.20 -15.49 12.09
N LEU A 307 -19.72 -16.70 11.96
CA LEU A 307 -21.13 -17.01 12.23
C LEU A 307 -21.47 -16.83 13.72
N PRO A 308 -22.70 -16.40 14.07
CA PRO A 308 -23.17 -16.44 15.45
C PRO A 308 -23.09 -17.85 16.05
N LEU A 309 -23.35 -18.88 15.23
CA LEU A 309 -23.35 -20.30 15.60
C LEU A 309 -22.00 -21.00 15.36
N GLU A 310 -20.89 -20.27 15.23
CA GLU A 310 -19.59 -20.90 14.96
C GLU A 310 -19.23 -21.96 16.02
N ALA A 311 -19.52 -21.68 17.30
CA ALA A 311 -19.26 -22.60 18.39
C ALA A 311 -20.06 -23.91 18.26
N ASP A 312 -21.37 -23.81 17.98
CA ASP A 312 -22.25 -24.97 17.76
C ASP A 312 -21.79 -25.82 16.58
N HIS A 313 -21.46 -25.18 15.47
CA HIS A 313 -20.97 -25.88 14.28
C HIS A 313 -19.66 -26.60 14.55
N ARG A 314 -18.74 -26.02 15.33
CA ARG A 314 -17.50 -26.69 15.76
C ARG A 314 -17.79 -27.88 16.67
N ALA A 315 -18.71 -27.73 17.63
CA ALA A 315 -19.12 -28.82 18.50
C ALA A 315 -19.76 -29.98 17.72
N ALA A 316 -20.49 -29.66 16.65
CA ALA A 316 -21.05 -30.63 15.70
C ALA A 316 -20.05 -31.17 14.66
N ARG A 317 -18.74 -30.89 14.84
CA ARG A 317 -17.65 -31.32 13.93
C ARG A 317 -17.77 -30.75 12.51
N GLY A 318 -18.24 -29.52 12.38
CA GLY A 318 -18.22 -28.76 11.14
C GLY A 318 -16.78 -28.50 10.68
N VAL A 319 -16.47 -28.86 9.44
CA VAL A 319 -15.21 -28.54 8.77
C VAL A 319 -15.37 -27.20 8.07
N PHE A 320 -14.62 -26.20 8.52
CA PHE A 320 -14.79 -24.82 8.05
C PHE A 320 -13.90 -24.49 6.86
N GLN A 321 -14.46 -23.74 5.90
CA GLN A 321 -13.74 -23.10 4.81
C GLN A 321 -14.19 -21.65 4.66
N GLU A 322 -13.40 -20.86 3.92
CA GLU A 322 -13.74 -19.49 3.61
C GLU A 322 -14.63 -19.42 2.37
N TYR A 323 -15.78 -18.76 2.50
CA TYR A 323 -16.70 -18.49 1.40
C TYR A 323 -17.11 -17.02 1.43
N GLY A 324 -16.60 -16.24 0.47
CA GLY A 324 -16.96 -14.83 0.33
C GLY A 324 -16.60 -13.98 1.55
N GLY A 325 -15.43 -14.24 2.17
CA GLY A 325 -14.98 -13.56 3.39
C GLY A 325 -15.65 -14.04 4.68
N TRP A 326 -16.45 -15.10 4.64
CA TRP A 326 -17.03 -15.75 5.83
C TRP A 326 -16.41 -17.11 6.08
N LEU A 327 -16.18 -17.43 7.35
CA LEU A 327 -15.84 -18.78 7.78
C LEU A 327 -17.12 -19.59 8.00
N ARG A 328 -17.37 -20.62 7.18
CA ARG A 328 -18.61 -21.42 7.20
C ARG A 328 -18.34 -22.92 7.18
N PRO A 329 -19.22 -23.76 7.73
CA PRO A 329 -19.14 -25.21 7.59
C PRO A 329 -19.30 -25.61 6.11
N ALA A 330 -18.26 -26.20 5.52
CA ALA A 330 -18.31 -26.80 4.20
C ALA A 330 -19.11 -28.12 4.23
N TYR A 331 -18.89 -28.91 5.28
CA TYR A 331 -19.55 -30.18 5.63
C TYR A 331 -19.29 -30.51 7.11
N TYR A 332 -19.86 -31.59 7.62
CA TYR A 332 -19.75 -32.07 9.00
C TYR A 332 -19.19 -33.50 9.06
N GLY A 333 -18.30 -33.76 10.02
CA GLY A 333 -17.75 -35.08 10.30
C GLY A 333 -16.24 -35.18 10.06
N ASN A 334 -15.71 -36.38 10.32
CA ASN A 334 -14.27 -36.67 10.30
C ASN A 334 -13.87 -37.66 9.18
N GLY A 335 -14.79 -37.96 8.27
CA GLY A 335 -14.58 -38.89 7.16
C GLY A 335 -13.91 -38.25 5.95
N GLU A 336 -13.83 -38.99 4.85
CA GLU A 336 -13.47 -38.44 3.55
C GLU A 336 -14.53 -37.39 3.13
N ALA A 337 -14.06 -36.23 2.65
CA ALA A 337 -14.91 -35.07 2.44
C ALA A 337 -16.03 -35.34 1.42
N GLY A 338 -15.70 -35.96 0.29
CA GLY A 338 -16.68 -36.28 -0.76
C GLY A 338 -17.80 -37.18 -0.26
N ALA A 339 -17.46 -38.24 0.46
CA ALA A 339 -18.43 -39.15 1.06
C ALA A 339 -19.35 -38.45 2.09
N ALA A 340 -18.78 -37.60 2.96
CA ALA A 340 -19.56 -36.85 3.95
C ALA A 340 -20.55 -35.86 3.27
N ILE A 341 -20.07 -35.12 2.27
CA ILE A 341 -20.87 -34.17 1.49
C ILE A 341 -22.04 -34.87 0.79
N GLN A 342 -21.78 -36.00 0.12
CA GLN A 342 -22.82 -36.78 -0.55
C GLN A 342 -23.84 -37.36 0.43
N GLU A 343 -23.38 -37.83 1.58
CA GLU A 343 -24.25 -38.39 2.61
C GLU A 343 -25.18 -37.34 3.22
N GLU A 344 -24.69 -36.14 3.51
CA GLU A 344 -25.52 -35.01 3.95
C GLU A 344 -26.61 -34.68 2.93
N ALA A 345 -26.24 -34.55 1.65
CA ALA A 345 -27.20 -34.27 0.58
C ALA A 345 -28.25 -35.38 0.44
N ARG A 346 -27.82 -36.65 0.49
CA ARG A 346 -28.71 -37.81 0.42
C ARG A 346 -29.69 -37.85 1.59
N ARG A 347 -29.22 -37.65 2.82
CA ARG A 347 -30.08 -37.61 4.02
C ARG A 347 -31.05 -36.43 3.97
N ALA A 348 -30.59 -35.25 3.54
CA ALA A 348 -31.45 -34.08 3.38
C ALA A 348 -32.67 -34.35 2.47
N ARG A 349 -32.46 -35.06 1.35
CA ARG A 349 -33.53 -35.50 0.43
C ARG A 349 -34.47 -36.54 1.03
N GLN A 350 -33.98 -37.39 1.92
CA GLN A 350 -34.75 -38.48 2.52
C GLN A 350 -35.53 -38.06 3.77
N SER A 351 -35.01 -37.10 4.53
CA SER A 351 -35.56 -36.68 5.83
C SER A 351 -35.74 -35.15 5.91
N VAL A 352 -34.83 -34.46 6.58
CA VAL A 352 -34.81 -33.01 6.76
C VAL A 352 -33.40 -32.53 7.08
N ALA A 353 -33.00 -31.42 6.47
CA ALA A 353 -31.75 -30.72 6.70
C ALA A 353 -31.97 -29.47 7.54
N LEU A 354 -31.01 -29.19 8.41
CA LEU A 354 -30.82 -27.91 9.10
C LEU A 354 -29.61 -27.20 8.50
N PHE A 355 -29.78 -25.95 8.08
CA PHE A 355 -28.74 -25.16 7.43
C PHE A 355 -28.64 -23.76 8.03
N ASP A 356 -27.42 -23.27 8.23
CA ASP A 356 -27.15 -21.90 8.68
C ASP A 356 -26.93 -20.97 7.46
N GLY A 357 -28.01 -20.28 7.09
CA GLY A 357 -28.06 -19.27 6.03
C GLY A 357 -27.76 -17.85 6.52
N SER A 358 -27.25 -17.67 7.73
CA SER A 358 -27.12 -16.35 8.36
C SER A 358 -26.23 -15.38 7.57
N THR A 359 -25.31 -15.88 6.75
CA THR A 359 -24.40 -15.05 5.94
C THR A 359 -25.06 -14.34 4.76
N LEU A 360 -26.26 -14.74 4.33
CA LEU A 360 -26.98 -14.08 3.23
C LEU A 360 -27.24 -12.61 3.55
N GLY A 361 -27.24 -11.73 2.55
CA GLY A 361 -27.59 -10.34 2.80
C GLY A 361 -29.03 -10.18 3.27
N LYS A 362 -29.26 -9.25 4.18
CA LYS A 362 -30.59 -8.87 4.68
C LYS A 362 -30.64 -7.35 4.70
N ILE A 363 -30.91 -6.74 3.55
CA ILE A 363 -30.87 -5.28 3.43
C ILE A 363 -32.30 -4.78 3.33
N GLU A 364 -32.75 -4.01 4.32
CA GLU A 364 -34.08 -3.42 4.30
C GLU A 364 -34.10 -2.17 3.42
N VAL A 365 -35.14 -2.05 2.61
CA VAL A 365 -35.45 -0.88 1.78
C VAL A 365 -36.78 -0.32 2.29
N ILE A 366 -36.73 0.87 2.87
CA ILE A 366 -37.82 1.43 3.68
C ILE A 366 -38.18 2.83 3.17
N GLY A 367 -39.43 3.08 2.85
CA GLY A 367 -39.89 4.44 2.54
C GLY A 367 -41.05 4.52 1.55
N PRO A 368 -41.60 5.73 1.34
CA PRO A 368 -42.77 5.95 0.49
C PRO A 368 -42.56 5.50 -0.96
N ARG A 369 -41.33 5.55 -1.47
CA ARG A 369 -40.99 5.13 -2.85
C ARG A 369 -40.20 3.82 -2.91
N ALA A 370 -40.23 3.02 -1.83
CA ALA A 370 -39.47 1.76 -1.78
C ALA A 370 -39.87 0.79 -2.89
N ALA A 371 -41.17 0.71 -3.24
CA ALA A 371 -41.66 -0.16 -4.32
C ALA A 371 -41.10 0.23 -5.70
N GLU A 372 -41.08 1.52 -6.01
CA GLU A 372 -40.50 2.06 -7.24
C GLU A 372 -38.99 1.83 -7.29
N PHE A 373 -38.30 2.01 -6.16
CA PHE A 373 -36.87 1.80 -6.04
C PHE A 373 -36.48 0.33 -6.27
N VAL A 374 -37.16 -0.63 -5.62
CA VAL A 374 -36.86 -2.05 -5.84
C VAL A 374 -37.22 -2.50 -7.25
N ASP A 375 -38.26 -1.92 -7.88
CA ASP A 375 -38.52 -2.17 -9.30
C ASP A 375 -37.36 -1.67 -10.15
N PHE A 376 -36.85 -0.47 -9.91
CA PHE A 376 -35.72 0.07 -10.65
C PHE A 376 -34.45 -0.79 -10.50
N ILE A 377 -34.19 -1.34 -9.32
CA ILE A 377 -33.01 -2.16 -9.04
C ILE A 377 -33.10 -3.57 -9.62
N TYR A 378 -34.27 -4.19 -9.56
CA TYR A 378 -34.43 -5.58 -10.02
C TYR A 378 -34.84 -5.65 -11.48
N TYR A 379 -34.41 -6.69 -12.16
CA TYR A 379 -34.87 -7.04 -13.50
C TYR A 379 -36.39 -7.33 -13.53
N ASN A 380 -36.90 -8.01 -12.50
CA ASN A 380 -38.31 -8.32 -12.31
C ASN A 380 -39.07 -7.12 -11.68
N THR A 381 -40.36 -6.94 -12.01
CA THR A 381 -41.23 -5.94 -11.37
C THR A 381 -41.72 -6.44 -10.01
N MET A 382 -40.94 -6.17 -8.96
CA MET A 382 -41.13 -6.62 -7.59
C MET A 382 -42.34 -6.00 -6.88
N SER A 383 -42.71 -4.77 -7.20
CA SER A 383 -43.82 -4.02 -6.56
C SER A 383 -45.20 -4.67 -6.72
N THR A 384 -45.37 -5.58 -7.68
CA THR A 384 -46.62 -6.34 -7.91
C THR A 384 -46.87 -7.42 -6.86
N LEU A 385 -45.88 -7.73 -6.03
CA LEU A 385 -45.98 -8.69 -4.94
C LEU A 385 -46.88 -8.14 -3.83
N LYS A 386 -47.81 -8.94 -3.30
CA LYS A 386 -48.60 -8.53 -2.12
C LYS A 386 -47.72 -8.55 -0.86
N PRO A 387 -47.98 -7.69 0.15
CA PRO A 387 -47.39 -7.85 1.48
C PRO A 387 -47.50 -9.30 2.01
N GLY A 388 -46.48 -9.73 2.75
CA GLY A 388 -46.39 -11.11 3.27
C GLY A 388 -45.98 -12.15 2.22
N HIS A 389 -45.49 -11.72 1.05
CA HIS A 389 -44.97 -12.62 0.02
C HIS A 389 -43.53 -12.28 -0.33
N CYS A 390 -42.85 -13.21 -1.00
CA CYS A 390 -41.50 -13.04 -1.51
C CYS A 390 -41.39 -13.40 -3.00
N ARG A 391 -40.33 -12.95 -3.66
CA ARG A 391 -40.07 -13.26 -5.08
C ARG A 391 -38.58 -13.30 -5.35
N TYR A 392 -38.14 -14.33 -6.06
CA TYR A 392 -36.78 -14.41 -6.58
C TYR A 392 -36.61 -13.48 -7.80
N GLY A 393 -35.48 -12.79 -7.90
CA GLY A 393 -35.14 -12.02 -9.09
C GLY A 393 -33.67 -11.67 -9.19
N PHE A 394 -33.30 -11.11 -10.34
CA PHE A 394 -31.93 -10.68 -10.65
C PHE A 394 -31.77 -9.18 -10.42
N MET A 395 -30.61 -8.79 -9.89
CA MET A 395 -30.07 -7.44 -9.99
C MET A 395 -29.04 -7.43 -11.11
N LEU A 396 -29.13 -6.45 -12.00
CA LEU A 396 -28.22 -6.34 -13.13
C LEU A 396 -27.18 -5.23 -12.89
N SER A 397 -26.08 -5.34 -13.60
CA SER A 397 -25.25 -4.18 -13.92
C SER A 397 -25.90 -3.40 -15.08
N GLU A 398 -25.47 -2.16 -15.29
CA GLU A 398 -25.94 -1.29 -16.38
C GLU A 398 -25.68 -1.87 -17.79
N ASN A 399 -24.77 -2.85 -17.89
CA ASN A 399 -24.50 -3.58 -19.13
C ASN A 399 -25.50 -4.73 -19.37
N GLY A 400 -26.50 -4.91 -18.49
CA GLY A 400 -27.51 -5.96 -18.57
C GLY A 400 -27.06 -7.35 -18.10
N VAL A 401 -25.85 -7.46 -17.57
CA VAL A 401 -25.29 -8.71 -16.99
C VAL A 401 -25.79 -8.89 -15.57
N VAL A 402 -26.04 -10.15 -15.17
CA VAL A 402 -26.39 -10.50 -13.79
C VAL A 402 -25.27 -10.11 -12.83
N PHE A 403 -25.56 -9.16 -11.96
CA PHE A 403 -24.66 -8.68 -10.91
C PHE A 403 -24.83 -9.47 -9.62
N ASP A 404 -26.08 -9.66 -9.20
CA ASP A 404 -26.45 -10.50 -8.07
C ASP A 404 -27.88 -11.04 -8.23
N ASP A 405 -28.29 -11.92 -7.34
CA ASP A 405 -29.64 -12.47 -7.28
C ASP A 405 -30.14 -12.59 -5.85
N GLY A 406 -31.42 -12.88 -5.71
CA GLY A 406 -31.95 -13.28 -4.41
C GLY A 406 -33.45 -13.13 -4.30
N VAL A 407 -33.92 -13.48 -3.12
CA VAL A 407 -35.32 -13.39 -2.75
C VAL A 407 -35.59 -12.02 -2.14
N LEU A 408 -36.45 -11.23 -2.79
CA LEU A 408 -37.00 -10.03 -2.21
C LEU A 408 -38.24 -10.38 -1.40
N VAL A 409 -38.29 -9.97 -0.14
CA VAL A 409 -39.47 -10.09 0.72
C VAL A 409 -40.19 -8.75 0.80
N ARG A 410 -41.50 -8.72 0.56
CA ARG A 410 -42.33 -7.53 0.82
C ARG A 410 -43.03 -7.68 2.16
N LEU A 411 -42.60 -6.89 3.15
CA LEU A 411 -43.19 -6.92 4.49
C LEU A 411 -44.52 -6.16 4.53
N ASP A 412 -44.53 -4.96 3.95
CA ASP A 412 -45.72 -4.10 3.87
C ASP A 412 -45.68 -3.23 2.59
N GLU A 413 -46.47 -2.17 2.55
CA GLU A 413 -46.52 -1.26 1.39
C GLU A 413 -45.18 -0.56 1.13
N HIS A 414 -44.44 -0.22 2.19
CA HIS A 414 -43.26 0.65 2.18
C HIS A 414 -41.97 -0.04 2.65
N ARG A 415 -42.01 -1.32 3.01
CA ARG A 415 -40.87 -2.07 3.53
C ARG A 415 -40.60 -3.35 2.77
N PHE A 416 -39.37 -3.46 2.27
CA PHE A 416 -38.86 -4.63 1.57
C PHE A 416 -37.56 -5.12 2.20
N ILE A 417 -37.25 -6.39 2.03
CA ILE A 417 -35.95 -6.97 2.36
C ILE A 417 -35.35 -7.54 1.09
N VAL A 418 -34.21 -6.98 0.73
CA VAL A 418 -33.35 -7.44 -0.34
C VAL A 418 -32.41 -8.51 0.25
N SER A 419 -32.68 -9.77 -0.10
CA SER A 419 -31.70 -10.83 0.09
C SER A 419 -30.70 -10.83 -1.07
N CYS A 420 -29.43 -11.05 -0.76
CA CYS A 420 -28.34 -11.13 -1.74
C CYS A 420 -27.30 -12.19 -1.34
N SER A 421 -26.44 -12.56 -2.29
CA SER A 421 -25.36 -13.52 -2.05
C SER A 421 -24.43 -13.07 -0.92
N SER A 422 -23.94 -14.01 -0.12
CA SER A 422 -23.15 -13.71 1.09
C SER A 422 -21.88 -12.90 0.83
N SER A 423 -21.21 -13.16 -0.31
CA SER A 423 -20.03 -12.42 -0.78
C SER A 423 -20.37 -11.01 -1.29
N HIS A 424 -21.60 -10.79 -1.74
CA HIS A 424 -22.02 -9.56 -2.42
C HIS A 424 -22.75 -8.56 -1.53
N VAL A 425 -23.02 -8.87 -0.25
CA VAL A 425 -23.71 -7.97 0.68
C VAL A 425 -23.15 -6.54 0.67
N ALA A 426 -21.82 -6.39 0.71
CA ALA A 426 -21.19 -5.07 0.70
C ALA A 426 -21.40 -4.34 -0.63
N ALA A 427 -21.29 -5.05 -1.75
CA ALA A 427 -21.41 -4.50 -3.09
C ALA A 427 -22.88 -4.16 -3.43
N VAL A 428 -23.83 -5.03 -3.08
CA VAL A 428 -25.28 -4.76 -3.21
C VAL A 428 -25.68 -3.58 -2.34
N TYR A 429 -25.26 -3.53 -1.07
CA TYR A 429 -25.55 -2.38 -0.21
C TYR A 429 -25.02 -1.07 -0.81
N ALA A 430 -23.78 -1.06 -1.30
CA ALA A 430 -23.19 0.11 -1.97
C ALA A 430 -24.00 0.51 -3.21
N ARG A 431 -24.40 -0.44 -4.04
CA ARG A 431 -25.22 -0.19 -5.25
C ARG A 431 -26.60 0.37 -4.93
N LEU A 432 -27.24 -0.12 -3.87
CA LEU A 432 -28.51 0.44 -3.41
C LEU A 432 -28.33 1.88 -2.93
N GLU A 433 -27.28 2.16 -2.16
CA GLU A 433 -26.98 3.52 -1.69
C GLU A 433 -26.61 4.47 -2.84
N GLU A 434 -25.84 4.02 -3.83
CA GLU A 434 -25.50 4.75 -5.05
C GLU A 434 -26.77 5.21 -5.77
N TRP A 435 -27.64 4.28 -6.17
CA TRP A 435 -28.87 4.64 -6.87
C TRP A 435 -29.85 5.45 -6.03
N ARG A 436 -29.88 5.24 -4.71
CA ARG A 436 -30.68 6.06 -3.81
C ARG A 436 -30.20 7.50 -3.80
N GLN A 437 -28.89 7.72 -3.73
CA GLN A 437 -28.27 9.06 -3.71
C GLN A 437 -28.42 9.78 -5.05
N ASP A 438 -28.25 9.05 -6.16
CA ASP A 438 -28.22 9.66 -7.48
C ASP A 438 -29.61 9.93 -8.05
N ARG A 439 -30.60 9.06 -7.79
CA ARG A 439 -31.91 9.11 -8.48
C ARG A 439 -33.11 9.38 -7.57
N PHE A 440 -33.15 8.83 -6.36
CA PHE A 440 -34.36 8.84 -5.53
C PHE A 440 -34.35 9.91 -4.42
N GLY A 441 -33.17 10.29 -3.92
CA GLY A 441 -33.02 11.24 -2.83
C GLY A 441 -33.23 10.64 -1.43
N ARG A 442 -32.92 11.41 -0.39
CA ARG A 442 -32.95 10.93 1.01
C ARG A 442 -34.36 10.69 1.56
N ASP A 443 -35.35 11.45 1.12
CA ASP A 443 -36.72 11.36 1.66
C ASP A 443 -37.56 10.25 1.00
N ALA A 444 -37.07 9.67 -0.11
CA ALA A 444 -37.80 8.66 -0.87
C ALA A 444 -37.68 7.26 -0.27
N VAL A 445 -36.45 6.89 0.11
CA VAL A 445 -36.08 5.56 0.59
C VAL A 445 -34.91 5.67 1.57
N TYR A 446 -34.90 4.81 2.58
CA TYR A 446 -33.82 4.54 3.52
C TYR A 446 -33.35 3.09 3.34
N ILE A 447 -32.03 2.87 3.34
CA ILE A 447 -31.42 1.55 3.16
C ILE A 447 -30.74 1.17 4.47
N HIS A 448 -31.13 0.01 5.02
CA HIS A 448 -30.62 -0.48 6.29
C HIS A 448 -30.03 -1.88 6.12
N ASN A 449 -28.72 -2.01 6.30
CA ASN A 449 -28.06 -3.32 6.24
C ASN A 449 -28.23 -4.10 7.54
N ALA A 450 -29.31 -4.87 7.64
CA ALA A 450 -29.64 -5.71 8.78
C ALA A 450 -28.96 -7.10 8.76
N THR A 451 -27.97 -7.32 7.88
CA THR A 451 -27.33 -8.63 7.69
C THR A 451 -26.74 -9.21 8.98
N ALA A 452 -26.09 -8.37 9.80
CA ALA A 452 -25.51 -8.81 11.07
C ALA A 452 -26.54 -8.89 12.22
N GLN A 453 -27.71 -8.26 12.05
CA GLN A 453 -28.73 -8.20 13.10
C GLN A 453 -29.55 -9.49 13.18
N TYR A 454 -29.74 -10.19 12.07
CA TYR A 454 -30.57 -11.39 11.99
C TYR A 454 -29.77 -12.61 11.55
N ALA A 455 -29.96 -13.73 12.23
CA ALA A 455 -29.61 -15.05 11.74
C ALA A 455 -30.72 -15.59 10.83
N ILE A 456 -30.38 -16.48 9.90
CA ILE A 456 -31.36 -17.25 9.11
C ILE A 456 -31.05 -18.72 9.28
N LEU A 457 -31.98 -19.44 9.90
CA LEU A 457 -31.88 -20.88 10.12
C LEU A 457 -32.89 -21.57 9.21
N THR A 458 -32.39 -22.40 8.30
CA THR A 458 -33.19 -23.03 7.26
C THR A 458 -33.48 -24.49 7.61
N VAL A 459 -34.74 -24.88 7.51
CA VAL A 459 -35.20 -26.27 7.62
C VAL A 459 -35.69 -26.70 6.24
N SER A 460 -35.11 -27.75 5.66
CA SER A 460 -35.37 -28.15 4.27
C SER A 460 -35.48 -29.66 4.10
N GLY A 461 -36.51 -30.16 3.43
CA GLY A 461 -36.66 -31.59 3.14
C GLY A 461 -38.12 -32.06 3.29
N PRO A 462 -38.42 -33.33 2.97
CA PRO A 462 -39.76 -33.90 3.09
C PRO A 462 -40.40 -33.71 4.48
N SER A 463 -39.59 -33.79 5.55
CA SER A 463 -40.04 -33.68 6.94
C SER A 463 -39.96 -32.25 7.51
N ALA A 464 -39.61 -31.24 6.68
CA ALA A 464 -39.39 -29.88 7.16
C ALA A 464 -40.62 -29.26 7.84
N ARG A 465 -41.82 -29.50 7.31
CA ARG A 465 -43.06 -29.01 7.92
C ARG A 465 -43.25 -29.55 9.33
N GLY A 466 -43.11 -30.87 9.52
CA GLY A 466 -43.29 -31.51 10.82
C GLY A 466 -42.29 -31.02 11.85
N LEU A 467 -41.03 -30.80 11.44
CA LEU A 467 -40.02 -30.21 12.31
C LEU A 467 -40.41 -28.78 12.73
N VAL A 468 -40.81 -27.92 11.79
CA VAL A 468 -41.19 -26.53 12.12
C VAL A 468 -42.48 -26.46 12.96
N GLU A 469 -43.43 -27.38 12.77
CA GLU A 469 -44.60 -27.52 13.65
C GLU A 469 -44.18 -27.87 15.10
N ALA A 470 -43.20 -28.76 15.27
CA ALA A 470 -42.67 -29.14 16.60
C ALA A 470 -41.90 -28.01 17.31
N LEU A 471 -41.47 -26.98 16.58
CA LEU A 471 -40.87 -25.77 17.16
C LEU A 471 -41.90 -24.86 17.84
N ASP A 472 -43.19 -25.05 17.56
CA ASP A 472 -44.30 -24.28 18.12
C ASP A 472 -44.12 -22.76 18.01
N LEU A 473 -43.82 -22.29 16.78
CA LEU A 473 -43.53 -20.88 16.51
C LEU A 473 -44.79 -20.01 16.38
N GLY A 474 -45.98 -20.58 16.58
CA GLY A 474 -47.24 -19.83 16.61
C GLY A 474 -47.76 -19.34 15.24
N ALA A 475 -47.36 -19.97 14.12
CA ALA A 475 -47.96 -19.69 12.82
C ALA A 475 -48.47 -20.96 12.12
N ALA A 476 -49.56 -20.80 11.36
CA ALA A 476 -50.15 -21.87 10.58
C ALA A 476 -49.28 -22.18 9.35
N LEU A 477 -48.89 -23.45 9.18
CA LEU A 477 -47.96 -23.91 8.14
C LEU A 477 -48.63 -24.72 7.01
N ASP A 478 -49.96 -24.78 7.01
CA ASP A 478 -50.73 -25.39 5.94
C ASP A 478 -50.58 -24.59 4.63
N ASP A 479 -50.87 -25.23 3.50
CA ASP A 479 -50.62 -24.65 2.18
C ASP A 479 -51.53 -23.46 1.83
N VAL A 480 -52.61 -23.24 2.59
CA VAL A 480 -53.48 -22.07 2.44
C VAL A 480 -52.93 -20.89 3.22
N SER A 481 -52.52 -21.11 4.48
CA SER A 481 -52.00 -20.06 5.36
C SER A 481 -50.58 -19.62 5.00
N LEU A 482 -49.72 -20.55 4.59
CA LEU A 482 -48.34 -20.28 4.20
C LEU A 482 -48.00 -20.99 2.87
N PRO A 483 -48.53 -20.50 1.74
CA PRO A 483 -48.21 -21.04 0.41
C PRO A 483 -46.73 -20.85 0.06
N HIS A 484 -46.26 -21.52 -1.00
CA HIS A 484 -44.91 -21.33 -1.49
C HIS A 484 -44.66 -19.84 -1.84
N MET A 485 -43.49 -19.32 -1.46
CA MET A 485 -43.09 -17.90 -1.57
C MET A 485 -43.94 -16.94 -0.72
N ALA A 486 -44.43 -17.38 0.42
CA ALA A 486 -45.11 -16.55 1.41
C ALA A 486 -44.34 -16.46 2.74
N VAL A 487 -44.73 -15.49 3.56
CA VAL A 487 -44.11 -15.13 4.83
C VAL A 487 -45.14 -15.16 5.94
N ALA A 488 -44.78 -15.76 7.08
CA ALA A 488 -45.54 -15.71 8.31
C ALA A 488 -44.70 -15.12 9.44
N ALA A 489 -45.36 -14.39 10.34
CA ALA A 489 -44.78 -13.98 11.61
C ALA A 489 -45.05 -15.06 12.66
N GLY A 490 -44.09 -15.25 13.58
CA GLY A 490 -44.19 -16.17 14.70
C GLY A 490 -43.42 -15.65 15.91
N ARG A 491 -43.36 -16.46 16.96
CA ARG A 491 -42.57 -16.16 18.17
C ARG A 491 -41.77 -17.37 18.64
N PHE A 492 -40.54 -17.13 19.11
CA PHE A 492 -39.72 -18.11 19.80
C PHE A 492 -39.26 -17.53 21.13
N ALA A 493 -39.68 -18.12 22.25
CA ALA A 493 -39.33 -17.65 23.60
C ALA A 493 -39.58 -16.14 23.82
N GLY A 494 -40.66 -15.61 23.23
CA GLY A 494 -41.04 -14.18 23.28
C GLY A 494 -40.49 -13.31 22.14
N ASP A 495 -39.39 -13.71 21.50
CA ASP A 495 -38.79 -12.99 20.38
C ASP A 495 -39.53 -13.23 19.07
N GLU A 496 -39.62 -12.19 18.25
CA GLU A 496 -40.24 -12.29 16.92
C GLU A 496 -39.37 -13.10 15.97
N VAL A 497 -40.01 -14.04 15.27
CA VAL A 497 -39.41 -14.77 14.18
C VAL A 497 -40.19 -14.55 12.90
N ARG A 498 -39.48 -14.51 11.77
CA ARG A 498 -40.08 -14.47 10.44
C ARG A 498 -39.83 -15.78 9.74
N MET A 499 -40.89 -16.45 9.32
CA MET A 499 -40.82 -17.71 8.59
C MET A 499 -41.14 -17.44 7.13
N THR A 500 -40.17 -17.70 6.24
CA THR A 500 -40.35 -17.57 4.79
C THR A 500 -40.37 -18.96 4.19
N ARG A 501 -41.45 -19.33 3.48
CA ARG A 501 -41.52 -20.60 2.77
C ARG A 501 -40.88 -20.45 1.39
N VAL A 502 -39.57 -20.65 1.34
CA VAL A 502 -38.74 -20.55 0.14
C VAL A 502 -37.68 -21.64 0.15
N SER A 503 -37.26 -22.10 -1.02
CA SER A 503 -36.34 -23.22 -1.16
C SER A 503 -35.24 -22.94 -2.18
N PHE A 504 -34.01 -23.27 -1.80
CA PHE A 504 -32.85 -23.33 -2.70
C PHE A 504 -32.38 -24.79 -2.92
N THR A 505 -33.11 -25.77 -2.39
CA THR A 505 -32.85 -27.20 -2.59
C THR A 505 -33.89 -27.83 -3.52
N GLY A 506 -35.04 -27.19 -3.72
CA GLY A 506 -36.20 -27.74 -4.41
C GLY A 506 -37.12 -28.58 -3.53
N ASP A 507 -36.77 -28.81 -2.27
CA ASP A 507 -37.65 -29.44 -1.27
C ASP A 507 -38.58 -28.41 -0.61
N ARG A 508 -39.55 -28.88 0.17
CA ARG A 508 -40.30 -28.01 1.07
C ARG A 508 -39.34 -27.46 2.12
N SER A 509 -39.23 -26.13 2.18
CA SER A 509 -38.24 -25.46 3.03
C SER A 509 -38.81 -24.22 3.70
N TYR A 510 -38.27 -23.92 4.87
CA TYR A 510 -38.62 -22.76 5.69
C TYR A 510 -37.34 -22.08 6.15
N GLU A 511 -37.21 -20.80 5.81
CA GLU A 511 -36.16 -19.93 6.35
C GLU A 511 -36.71 -19.18 7.55
N ILE A 512 -36.11 -19.39 8.72
CA ILE A 512 -36.54 -18.78 9.98
C ILE A 512 -35.53 -17.71 10.36
N SER A 513 -35.92 -16.44 10.20
CA SER A 513 -35.14 -15.30 10.63
C SER A 513 -35.45 -14.94 12.08
N ILE A 514 -34.40 -14.83 12.89
CA ILE A 514 -34.44 -14.41 14.30
C ILE A 514 -33.29 -13.46 14.58
N ARG A 515 -33.37 -12.62 15.62
CA ARG A 515 -32.22 -11.83 16.05
C ARG A 515 -30.99 -12.72 16.29
N ALA A 516 -29.83 -12.28 15.83
CA ALA A 516 -28.61 -13.09 15.84
C ALA A 516 -28.18 -13.54 17.25
N ASP A 517 -28.43 -12.72 18.27
CA ASP A 517 -28.15 -13.04 19.67
C ASP A 517 -29.07 -14.11 20.28
N ARG A 518 -30.16 -14.48 19.58
CA ARG A 518 -31.09 -15.55 19.97
C ARG A 518 -30.98 -16.79 19.09
N ALA A 519 -30.08 -16.79 18.10
CA ALA A 519 -29.93 -17.87 17.14
C ALA A 519 -29.53 -19.19 17.81
N GLU A 520 -28.63 -19.16 18.79
CA GLU A 520 -28.13 -20.36 19.49
C GLU A 520 -29.27 -21.15 20.15
N ALA A 521 -30.15 -20.45 20.87
CA ALA A 521 -31.28 -21.08 21.54
C ALA A 521 -32.27 -21.72 20.55
N LEU A 522 -32.56 -21.04 19.43
CA LEU A 522 -33.43 -21.59 18.38
C LEU A 522 -32.77 -22.78 17.67
N TRP A 523 -31.47 -22.69 17.38
CA TRP A 523 -30.70 -23.77 16.75
C TRP A 523 -30.61 -25.02 17.63
N ALA A 524 -30.40 -24.85 18.93
CA ALA A 524 -30.44 -25.96 19.89
C ALA A 524 -31.81 -26.64 19.90
N ARG A 525 -32.90 -25.86 19.89
CA ARG A 525 -34.27 -26.39 19.81
C ARG A 525 -34.51 -27.13 18.48
N MET A 526 -34.05 -26.58 17.36
CA MET A 526 -34.13 -27.24 16.04
C MET A 526 -33.43 -28.60 16.02
N GLN A 527 -32.23 -28.69 16.59
CA GLN A 527 -31.50 -29.95 16.68
C GLN A 527 -32.18 -30.94 17.62
N GLN A 528 -32.75 -30.48 18.74
CA GLN A 528 -33.48 -31.34 19.68
C GLN A 528 -34.70 -31.97 19.02
N GLU A 529 -35.61 -31.15 18.47
CA GLU A 529 -36.83 -31.63 17.83
C GLU A 529 -36.52 -32.41 16.54
N GLY A 530 -35.46 -32.00 15.83
CA GLY A 530 -34.99 -32.66 14.62
C GLY A 530 -34.60 -34.13 14.79
N ARG A 531 -34.29 -34.59 16.02
CA ARG A 531 -34.00 -36.01 16.28
C ARG A 531 -35.17 -36.92 15.92
N ALA A 532 -36.40 -36.47 16.16
CA ALA A 532 -37.60 -37.25 15.82
C ALA A 532 -37.82 -37.38 14.30
N PHE A 533 -37.16 -36.53 13.51
CA PHE A 533 -37.29 -36.45 12.06
C PHE A 533 -36.01 -36.89 11.32
N ASP A 534 -35.05 -37.52 12.02
CA ASP A 534 -33.74 -37.87 11.48
C ASP A 534 -33.04 -36.68 10.79
N ALA A 535 -33.04 -35.52 11.46
CA ALA A 535 -32.44 -34.31 10.92
C ALA A 535 -30.92 -34.45 10.69
N VAL A 536 -30.45 -33.89 9.58
CA VAL A 536 -29.03 -33.78 9.24
C VAL A 536 -28.59 -32.33 9.22
N LEU A 537 -27.38 -32.04 9.68
CA LEU A 537 -26.77 -30.72 9.48
C LEU A 537 -26.23 -30.66 8.05
N LEU A 538 -26.53 -29.58 7.35
CA LEU A 538 -26.16 -29.41 5.95
C LEU A 538 -25.00 -28.41 5.84
N GLY A 539 -23.89 -28.84 5.28
CA GLY A 539 -22.77 -27.98 4.92
C GLY A 539 -22.99 -27.25 3.60
N LEU A 540 -22.16 -26.26 3.32
CA LEU A 540 -22.30 -25.46 2.09
C LEU A 540 -22.04 -26.29 0.82
N GLU A 541 -21.11 -27.24 0.82
CA GLU A 541 -20.84 -28.09 -0.36
C GLU A 541 -22.01 -29.02 -0.67
N SER A 542 -22.65 -29.55 0.37
CA SER A 542 -23.86 -30.38 0.24
C SER A 542 -25.02 -29.56 -0.30
N LEU A 543 -25.19 -28.30 0.15
CA LEU A 543 -26.14 -27.36 -0.43
C LEU A 543 -25.88 -27.10 -1.92
N MET A 544 -24.60 -27.03 -2.33
CA MET A 544 -24.24 -26.84 -3.74
C MET A 544 -24.66 -28.02 -4.63
N ILE A 545 -24.67 -29.24 -4.11
CA ILE A 545 -25.24 -30.40 -4.82
C ILE A 545 -26.75 -30.21 -4.97
N LEU A 546 -27.45 -29.99 -3.86
CA LEU A 546 -28.92 -29.93 -3.84
C LEU A 546 -29.50 -28.83 -4.74
N ARG A 547 -28.86 -27.66 -4.78
CA ARG A 547 -29.28 -26.56 -5.67
C ARG A 547 -29.00 -26.88 -7.14
N ALA A 548 -27.88 -27.54 -7.43
CA ALA A 548 -27.49 -27.89 -8.79
C ALA A 548 -28.39 -28.97 -9.40
N GLU A 549 -28.86 -29.93 -8.60
CA GLU A 549 -29.91 -30.90 -9.00
C GLU A 549 -31.20 -30.23 -9.49
N LYS A 550 -31.46 -28.99 -9.06
CA LYS A 550 -32.62 -28.19 -9.49
C LYS A 550 -32.30 -27.20 -10.60
N GLY A 551 -31.04 -27.07 -10.99
CA GLY A 551 -30.59 -26.05 -11.93
C GLY A 551 -30.65 -24.62 -11.37
N TYR A 552 -30.68 -24.45 -10.04
CA TYR A 552 -30.55 -23.12 -9.46
C TYR A 552 -29.10 -22.66 -9.54
N ILE A 553 -28.89 -21.39 -9.84
CA ILE A 553 -27.55 -20.81 -10.01
C ILE A 553 -26.95 -20.39 -8.66
N ALA A 554 -25.63 -20.25 -8.64
CA ALA A 554 -24.91 -19.51 -7.62
C ALA A 554 -24.03 -18.45 -8.31
N ILE A 555 -24.24 -17.19 -7.94
CA ILE A 555 -23.49 -16.06 -8.49
C ILE A 555 -21.98 -16.25 -8.28
N GLY A 556 -21.20 -15.99 -9.34
CA GLY A 556 -19.75 -16.17 -9.35
C GLY A 556 -19.27 -17.61 -9.55
N LYS A 557 -20.18 -18.59 -9.54
CA LYS A 557 -19.88 -19.99 -9.90
C LYS A 557 -20.51 -20.37 -11.24
N ASP A 558 -21.78 -20.05 -11.40
CA ASP A 558 -22.54 -20.27 -12.64
C ASP A 558 -22.65 -18.98 -13.49
N THR A 559 -22.13 -17.87 -12.96
CA THR A 559 -22.03 -16.58 -13.66
C THR A 559 -20.60 -16.04 -13.59
N ASP A 560 -20.14 -15.37 -14.64
CA ASP A 560 -18.74 -14.95 -14.85
C ASP A 560 -18.57 -13.46 -15.14
N GLY A 561 -19.63 -12.66 -14.98
CA GLY A 561 -19.64 -11.24 -15.35
C GLY A 561 -19.98 -10.96 -16.82
N ASN A 562 -20.34 -11.97 -17.62
CA ASN A 562 -20.91 -11.80 -18.96
C ASN A 562 -22.28 -12.46 -19.13
N VAL A 563 -22.71 -13.29 -18.18
CA VAL A 563 -24.01 -13.98 -18.22
C VAL A 563 -25.17 -13.00 -18.06
N MET A 564 -26.08 -12.99 -19.03
CA MET A 564 -27.31 -12.21 -19.00
C MET A 564 -28.52 -13.07 -18.58
N PRO A 565 -29.62 -12.49 -18.08
CA PRO A 565 -30.78 -13.27 -17.61
C PRO A 565 -31.37 -14.26 -18.61
N HIS A 566 -31.25 -14.01 -19.92
CA HIS A 566 -31.79 -14.88 -20.96
C HIS A 566 -30.93 -16.11 -21.23
N ASP A 567 -29.62 -16.05 -20.96
CA ASP A 567 -28.74 -17.22 -20.98
C ASP A 567 -29.14 -18.23 -19.90
N LEU A 568 -29.77 -17.72 -18.83
CA LEU A 568 -30.32 -18.47 -17.72
C LEU A 568 -31.81 -18.85 -17.91
N GLY A 569 -32.35 -18.64 -19.11
CA GLY A 569 -33.75 -18.97 -19.44
C GLY A 569 -34.79 -17.96 -18.97
N VAL A 570 -34.39 -16.76 -18.50
CA VAL A 570 -35.30 -15.73 -17.97
C VAL A 570 -35.33 -14.50 -18.90
N ALA A 571 -35.84 -14.66 -20.12
CA ALA A 571 -35.97 -13.56 -21.08
C ALA A 571 -37.22 -12.67 -20.88
N GLY A 572 -38.18 -13.12 -20.06
CA GLY A 572 -39.52 -12.52 -19.96
C GLY A 572 -39.54 -11.01 -19.65
N PRO A 573 -38.88 -10.53 -18.58
CA PRO A 573 -38.89 -9.11 -18.24
C PRO A 573 -38.31 -8.21 -19.34
N ARG A 574 -37.25 -8.65 -20.05
CA ARG A 574 -36.67 -7.89 -21.18
C ARG A 574 -37.68 -7.62 -22.30
N SER A 575 -38.61 -8.54 -22.54
CA SER A 575 -39.60 -8.40 -23.62
C SER A 575 -40.91 -7.75 -23.18
N LYS A 576 -41.26 -7.81 -21.89
CA LYS A 576 -42.58 -7.44 -21.38
C LYS A 576 -42.60 -6.18 -20.54
N ARG A 577 -41.47 -5.83 -19.93
CA ARG A 577 -41.38 -4.72 -19.00
C ARG A 577 -41.16 -3.41 -19.75
N THR A 578 -41.96 -2.42 -19.43
CA THR A 578 -41.90 -1.07 -20.03
C THR A 578 -41.28 -0.02 -19.12
N GLY A 579 -41.27 -0.26 -17.80
CA GLY A 579 -40.64 0.62 -16.82
C GLY A 579 -39.13 0.44 -16.80
N GLU A 580 -38.41 1.54 -16.60
CA GLU A 580 -36.95 1.57 -16.50
C GLU A 580 -36.43 0.69 -15.34
N PHE A 581 -35.26 0.11 -15.54
CA PHE A 581 -34.46 -0.61 -14.57
C PHE A 581 -32.99 -0.49 -14.96
N VAL A 582 -32.12 -0.80 -14.00
CA VAL A 582 -30.65 -0.83 -14.18
C VAL A 582 -30.24 -1.85 -15.24
#